data_AF-J5GWQ6-F1
#
_entry.id   AF-J5GWQ6-F1
#
_cell.length_a   1.000
_cell.length_b   1.000
_cell.length_c   1.000
_cell.angle_alpha   90.00
_cell.angle_beta   90.00
_cell.angle_gamma   90.00
#
_symmetry.space_group_name_H-M   'P 1'
#
loop_
_entity.id
_entity.type
_entity.pdbx_description
1 polymer ?
#
loop_
_entity_poly.entity_id
_entity_poly.type
_entity_poly.pdbx_seq_one_letter_code
_entity_poly.pdbx_strand_id
1 'polypeptide(L)' 'MADIFEDCKDIFESDKPHFLTLLENHIDLDEIIPFSFYNHYYAATGRNRKYPLTAML' A
#
# COMPACT_ATOMS: atom_id res chain seq x y z
N MET A 1 -14.44 16.41 -6.59
CA MET A 1 -14.18 14.96 -6.81
C MET A 1 -13.18 14.74 -7.94
N ALA A 2 -13.23 15.51 -9.03
CA ALA A 2 -12.18 15.49 -10.07
C ALA A 2 -10.84 16.09 -9.59
N ASP A 3 -10.88 17.22 -8.84
CA ASP A 3 -9.67 17.90 -8.34
C ASP A 3 -8.70 16.97 -7.59
N ILE A 4 -9.18 16.19 -6.61
CA ILE A 4 -8.29 15.35 -5.77
C ILE A 4 -7.57 14.29 -6.61
N PHE A 5 -8.25 13.75 -7.62
CA PHE A 5 -7.64 12.73 -8.48
C PHE A 5 -6.63 13.37 -9.44
N GLU A 6 -6.94 14.54 -10.03
CA GLU A 6 -6.00 15.30 -10.85
C GLU A 6 -4.79 15.76 -10.04
N ASP A 7 -4.97 16.30 -8.84
CA ASP A 7 -3.90 16.71 -7.94
C ASP A 7 -2.97 15.53 -7.59
N CYS A 8 -3.54 14.37 -7.25
CA CYS A 8 -2.77 13.15 -6.99
C CYS A 8 -1.99 12.69 -8.23
N LYS A 9 -2.57 12.85 -9.42
CA LYS A 9 -1.93 12.46 -10.68
C LYS A 9 -0.76 13.39 -11.00
N ASP A 10 -0.92 14.69 -10.78
CA ASP A 10 0.14 15.68 -10.98
C ASP A 10 1.28 15.46 -9.97
N ILE A 11 0.97 15.17 -8.70
CA ILE A 11 1.98 14.81 -7.69
C ILE A 11 2.68 13.51 -8.06
N PHE A 12 1.98 12.50 -8.56
CA PHE A 12 2.60 11.25 -9.01
C PHE A 12 3.60 11.47 -10.16
N GLU A 13 3.28 12.36 -11.10
CA GLU A 13 4.16 12.68 -12.23
C GLU A 13 5.32 13.60 -11.85
N SER A 14 5.07 14.57 -10.95
CA SER A 14 6.04 15.61 -10.55
C SER A 14 6.95 15.19 -9.39
N ASP A 15 6.39 14.57 -8.34
CA ASP A 15 7.08 14.30 -7.07
C ASP A 15 6.65 12.95 -6.47
N LYS A 16 7.35 11.90 -6.93
CA LYS A 16 7.13 10.52 -6.44
C LYS A 16 7.39 10.36 -4.94
N PRO A 17 8.46 10.92 -4.34
CA PRO A 17 8.62 10.89 -2.89
C PRO A 17 7.41 11.45 -2.13
N HIS A 18 6.89 12.61 -2.55
CA HIS A 18 5.73 13.21 -1.91
C HIS A 18 4.47 12.35 -2.07
N PHE A 19 4.28 11.75 -3.25
CA PHE A 19 3.20 10.82 -3.51
C PHE A 19 3.23 9.61 -2.54
N LEU A 20 4.40 9.01 -2.33
CA LEU A 20 4.54 7.87 -1.42
C LEU A 20 4.18 8.25 0.03
N THR A 21 4.60 9.44 0.49
CA THR A 21 4.23 9.93 1.83
C THR A 21 2.71 10.15 1.97
N LEU A 22 2.04 10.63 0.91
CA LEU A 22 0.58 10.76 0.91
C LEU A 22 -0.10 9.40 0.99
N LEU A 23 0.39 8.40 0.27
CA LEU A 23 -0.13 7.04 0.36
C LEU A 23 0.04 6.47 1.77
N GLU A 24 1.22 6.59 2.37
CA GLU A 24 1.48 6.10 3.74
C GLU A 24 0.56 6.75 4.79
N ASN A 25 0.22 8.03 4.62
CA ASN A 25 -0.63 8.75 5.59
C ASN A 25 -2.14 8.47 5.43
N HIS A 26 -2.58 8.10 4.22
CA HIS A 26 -4.01 8.02 3.90
C HIS A 26 -4.49 6.61 3.55
N ILE A 27 -3.58 5.67 3.30
CA ILE A 27 -3.90 4.26 3.03
C ILE A 27 -3.63 3.45 4.29
N ASP A 28 -4.71 3.03 4.95
CA ASP A 28 -4.63 1.98 5.95
C ASP A 28 -4.64 0.61 5.26
N LEU A 29 -3.47 -0.03 5.23
CA LEU A 29 -3.34 -1.38 4.66
C LEU A 29 -4.15 -2.43 5.43
N ASP A 30 -4.32 -2.27 6.74
CA ASP A 30 -5.05 -3.24 7.55
C ASP A 30 -6.54 -3.22 7.21
N GLU A 31 -7.09 -2.08 6.77
CA GLU A 31 -8.46 -1.98 6.28
C GLU A 31 -8.64 -2.54 4.86
N ILE A 32 -7.63 -2.42 4.00
CA ILE A 32 -7.73 -2.81 2.59
C ILE A 32 -7.43 -4.30 2.40
N ILE A 33 -6.51 -4.86 3.17
CA ILE A 33 -6.06 -6.24 3.00
C ILE A 33 -7.12 -7.20 3.54
N PRO A 34 -7.70 -8.08 2.71
CA PRO A 34 -8.66 -9.06 3.18
C PRO A 34 -8.01 -9.99 4.20
N PHE A 35 -8.74 -10.30 5.27
CA PHE A 35 -8.27 -11.22 6.31
C PHE A 35 -7.81 -12.58 5.77
N SER A 36 -8.46 -13.08 4.70
CA SER A 36 -8.06 -14.30 4.01
C SER A 36 -6.66 -14.21 3.40
N PHE A 37 -6.34 -13.07 2.78
CA PHE A 37 -5.02 -12.80 2.23
C PHE A 37 -3.99 -12.69 3.34
N TYR A 38 -4.29 -11.94 4.41
CA TYR A 38 -3.40 -11.81 5.57
C TYR A 38 -3.04 -13.19 6.14
N ASN A 39 -4.03 -14.05 6.39
CA ASN A 39 -3.79 -15.39 6.93
C ASN A 39 -2.97 -16.27 6.00
N HIS A 40 -3.25 -16.23 4.70
CA HIS A 40 -2.47 -16.98 3.73
C HIS A 40 -1.03 -16.45 3.64
N TYR A 41 -0.89 -15.12 3.67
CA TYR A 41 0.39 -14.44 3.73
C TYR A 41 1.11 -14.70 5.04
N TYR A 42 0.48 -15.08 6.16
CA TYR A 42 1.20 -15.41 7.39
C TYR A 42 1.25 -16.91 7.72
N ALA A 43 0.66 -17.77 6.89
CA ALA A 43 0.61 -19.22 7.09
C ALA A 43 1.99 -19.85 7.35
N ALA A 44 2.08 -20.80 8.28
CA ALA A 44 3.33 -21.48 8.62
C ALA A 44 3.83 -22.43 7.51
N THR A 45 2.97 -22.74 6.54
CA THR A 45 3.27 -23.62 5.41
C THR A 45 3.60 -22.82 4.15
N GLY A 46 4.52 -23.32 3.33
CA GLY A 46 4.85 -22.73 2.03
C GLY A 46 6.25 -22.12 1.98
N ARG A 47 6.41 -21.04 1.22
CA ARG A 47 7.72 -20.37 1.05
C ARG A 47 8.01 -19.49 2.27
N ASN A 48 9.23 -19.60 2.79
CA ASN A 48 9.69 -18.71 3.87
C ASN A 48 9.61 -17.25 3.41
N ARG A 49 8.93 -16.44 4.22
CA ARG A 49 8.81 -15.00 4.02
C ARG A 49 10.11 -14.32 4.41
N LYS A 50 10.65 -13.52 3.47
CA LYS A 50 11.84 -12.70 3.70
C LYS A 50 11.48 -11.28 4.16
N TYR A 51 10.29 -10.80 3.80
CA TYR A 51 9.85 -9.44 4.07
C TYR A 51 8.46 -9.46 4.73
N PRO A 52 8.13 -8.49 5.58
CA PRO A 52 6.79 -8.32 6.12
C PRO A 52 5.83 -7.84 5.03
N LEU A 53 4.52 -7.98 5.28
CA LEU A 53 3.47 -7.54 4.37
C LEU A 53 3.57 -6.04 4.05
N THR A 54 3.99 -5.24 5.04
CA THR A 54 4.21 -3.79 4.91
C THR A 54 5.31 -3.40 3.94
N ALA A 55 6.20 -4.32 3.55
CA ALA A 55 7.26 -4.05 2.58
C ALA A 55 6.78 -4.09 1.12
N MET A 56 5.48 -4.24 0.88
CA MET A 56 4.86 -4.18 -0.45
C MET A 56 4.42 -2.76 -0.86
N LEU A 57 4.60 -1.77 0.03
CA LEU A 57 4.52 -0.33 -0.24
C LEU A 57 5.89 0.19 -0.67
#